data_AF-A0A847P0E0-F1
#
_entry.id   AF-A0A847P0E0-F1
#
_cell.length_a   1.000
_cell.length_b   1.000
_cell.length_c   1.000
_cell.angle_alpha   90.00
_cell.angle_beta   90.00
_cell.angle_gamma   90.00
#
_symmetry.space_group_name_H-M   'P 1'
#
loop_
_entity.id
_entity.type
_entity.pdbx_description
1 polymer ?
#
loop_
_entity_poly.entity_id
_entity_poly.type
_entity_poly.pdbx_seq_one_letter_code
_entity_poly.pdbx_strand_id
1 'polypeptide(L)'
;MNPANSAVSNPEDPFVEFHPFLWTPQRNSSEDTIYSIKRNHGVQSSFKLHNPNDPINSSLPKYEKILVEYKINDYSYPIITISDLINSSFVYDAQAEGNILGDLAERISRRITKYFLKHWDKNGKTGGIFEPGFDVRNCRDFIVAHSSDYILKIKQYPNLIILKKTGKGKYGYENIKEIDGFFDYRYYGKRHILVLESKLERINVDCDFLIENLFNPLRILFPDARFHYILFTDKHSIFTANNYERLRQIKPFPAKIYERLSSEQIGTLFFTFNESRQDFERIKDFLMLQYKALNNEVLTIIGKTVLSEKEITVYDGGESPHIRLVKDKKSGLWHEVKIQNPL
;
A
#
# COMPACT_ATOMS: atom_id res chain seq x y z
N MET A 1 -33.29 27.76 4.04
CA MET A 1 -33.52 27.90 2.59
C MET A 1 -32.22 28.28 1.92
N ASN A 2 -31.85 27.49 0.90
CA ASN A 2 -30.71 27.53 -0.03
C ASN A 2 -29.42 28.25 0.38
N PRO A 3 -28.30 27.53 0.59
CA PRO A 3 -27.00 28.10 0.32
C PRO A 3 -26.86 28.21 -1.21
N ALA A 4 -27.27 29.35 -1.74
CA ALA A 4 -26.80 29.81 -3.05
C ALA A 4 -25.31 30.14 -2.91
N ASN A 5 -24.47 29.14 -3.13
CA ASN A 5 -23.16 29.31 -3.72
C ASN A 5 -22.91 28.07 -4.57
N SER A 6 -23.21 28.25 -5.85
CA SER A 6 -22.64 27.54 -6.98
C SER A 6 -21.56 26.54 -6.58
N ALA A 7 -21.95 25.27 -6.48
CA ALA A 7 -21.10 24.25 -7.04
C ALA A 7 -20.99 24.61 -8.52
N VAL A 8 -20.02 25.45 -8.86
CA VAL A 8 -19.33 25.30 -10.13
C VAL A 8 -18.83 23.88 -10.04
N SER A 9 -19.60 22.94 -10.60
CA SER A 9 -19.11 21.61 -10.91
C SER A 9 -17.96 21.89 -11.86
N ASN A 10 -16.75 22.08 -11.32
CA ASN A 10 -15.58 22.25 -12.13
C ASN A 10 -15.45 20.90 -12.84
N PRO A 11 -15.87 20.78 -14.12
CA PRO A 11 -16.00 19.48 -14.78
C PRO A 11 -14.64 18.80 -14.92
N GLU A 12 -13.58 19.51 -14.55
CA GLU A 12 -12.19 19.13 -14.66
C GLU A 12 -11.63 18.41 -13.44
N ASP A 13 -12.30 18.43 -12.27
CA ASP A 13 -11.85 17.68 -11.08
C ASP A 13 -12.95 16.75 -10.55
N PRO A 14 -12.83 15.42 -10.73
CA PRO A 14 -13.83 14.47 -10.27
C PRO A 14 -13.88 14.36 -8.74
N PHE A 15 -12.92 14.92 -8.00
CA PHE A 15 -12.80 14.73 -6.56
C PHE A 15 -13.22 15.95 -5.72
N VAL A 16 -13.83 16.97 -6.35
CA VAL A 16 -14.20 18.24 -5.70
C VAL A 16 -15.03 18.08 -4.42
N GLU A 17 -15.89 17.05 -4.33
CA GLU A 17 -16.73 16.79 -3.15
C GLU A 17 -15.96 16.23 -1.94
N PHE A 18 -14.74 15.75 -2.15
CA PHE A 18 -13.89 15.16 -1.12
C PHE A 18 -12.80 16.11 -0.65
N HIS A 19 -12.58 17.21 -1.36
CA HIS A 19 -11.62 18.22 -0.92
C HIS A 19 -12.14 18.95 0.33
N PRO A 20 -11.24 19.30 1.26
CA PRO A 20 -11.54 20.26 2.29
C PRO A 20 -12.06 21.56 1.70
N PHE A 21 -13.10 22.14 2.30
CA PHE A 21 -13.59 23.47 1.96
C PHE A 21 -13.74 24.31 3.22
N LEU A 22 -13.45 25.60 3.08
CA LEU A 22 -13.55 26.59 4.15
C LEU A 22 -14.97 27.15 4.20
N TRP A 23 -15.55 27.24 5.39
CA TRP A 23 -16.86 27.86 5.61
C TRP A 23 -17.01 28.34 7.06
N THR A 24 -18.01 29.18 7.31
CA THR A 24 -18.29 29.74 8.64
C THR A 24 -19.58 29.14 9.21
N PRO A 25 -19.53 28.39 10.34
CA PRO A 25 -20.71 27.76 10.94
C PRO A 25 -21.73 28.76 11.51
N GLN A 26 -21.28 29.95 11.91
CA GLN A 26 -22.14 31.01 12.45
C GLN A 26 -22.04 32.27 11.58
N ARG A 27 -23.17 32.87 11.22
CA ARG A 27 -23.22 34.01 10.27
C ARG A 27 -22.55 35.31 10.76
N ASN A 28 -22.22 35.42 12.05
CA ASN A 28 -21.84 36.69 12.68
C ASN A 28 -20.43 36.71 13.31
N SER A 29 -19.60 35.66 13.17
CA SER A 29 -18.19 35.69 13.60
C SER A 29 -17.27 35.36 12.42
N SER A 30 -16.55 36.36 11.92
CA SER A 30 -15.47 36.16 10.94
C SER A 30 -14.30 35.33 11.51
N GLU A 31 -14.26 35.13 12.82
CA GLU A 31 -13.19 34.41 13.53
C GLU A 31 -13.36 32.89 13.55
N ASP A 32 -14.52 32.35 13.12
CA ASP A 32 -14.85 30.91 13.20
C ASP A 32 -14.84 30.19 11.84
N THR A 33 -13.97 30.60 10.91
CA THR A 33 -13.83 29.83 9.66
C THR A 33 -13.18 28.48 9.93
N ILE A 34 -13.82 27.41 9.47
CA ILE A 34 -13.34 26.04 9.66
C ILE A 34 -13.25 25.31 8.34
N TYR A 35 -12.32 24.37 8.25
CA TYR A 35 -12.31 23.39 7.17
C TYR A 35 -13.23 22.22 7.48
N SER A 36 -14.01 21.82 6.49
CA SER A 36 -14.85 20.62 6.53
C SER A 36 -14.76 19.85 5.22
N ILE A 37 -15.27 18.62 5.24
CA ILE A 37 -15.41 17.78 4.05
C ILE A 37 -16.90 17.42 3.88
N LYS A 38 -17.40 17.48 2.64
CA LYS A 38 -18.80 17.13 2.34
C LYS A 38 -19.02 15.63 2.35
N ARG A 39 -18.03 14.86 1.88
CA ARG A 39 -18.15 13.43 1.64
C ARG A 39 -16.88 12.66 2.01
N ASN A 40 -17.04 11.46 2.58
CA ASN A 40 -15.95 10.49 2.71
C ASN A 40 -16.02 9.47 1.58
N HIS A 41 -14.97 8.67 1.34
CA HIS A 41 -14.92 7.66 0.26
C HIS A 41 -16.13 6.71 0.21
N GLY A 42 -16.85 6.51 1.32
CA GLY A 42 -18.16 5.83 1.35
C GLY A 42 -18.11 4.31 1.15
N VAL A 43 -16.92 3.75 0.92
CA VAL A 43 -16.69 2.31 0.84
C VAL A 43 -16.95 1.67 2.19
N GLN A 44 -17.89 0.73 2.24
CA GLN A 44 -18.16 -0.11 3.41
C GLN A 44 -17.41 -1.43 3.28
N SER A 45 -16.73 -1.84 4.34
CA SER A 45 -15.92 -3.05 4.31
C SER A 45 -15.84 -3.74 5.66
N SER A 46 -15.36 -4.98 5.63
CA SER A 46 -15.04 -5.79 6.80
C SER A 46 -13.90 -6.73 6.46
N PHE A 47 -13.23 -7.28 7.48
CA PHE A 47 -12.21 -8.31 7.29
C PHE A 47 -12.64 -9.64 7.93
N LYS A 48 -12.09 -10.73 7.41
CA LYS A 48 -12.15 -12.06 8.01
C LYS A 48 -10.76 -12.66 8.10
N LEU A 49 -10.49 -13.33 9.21
CA LEU A 49 -9.27 -14.08 9.45
C LEU A 49 -9.56 -15.55 9.19
N HIS A 50 -8.73 -16.20 8.39
CA HIS A 50 -8.93 -17.58 7.97
C HIS A 50 -7.71 -18.41 8.32
N ASN A 51 -7.93 -19.54 8.99
CA ASN A 51 -6.87 -20.52 9.17
C ASN A 51 -6.59 -21.23 7.83
N PRO A 52 -5.36 -21.72 7.62
CA PRO A 52 -5.01 -22.50 6.43
C PRO A 52 -5.89 -23.74 6.19
N ASN A 53 -6.58 -24.23 7.21
CA ASN A 53 -7.44 -25.41 7.15
C ASN A 53 -8.94 -25.08 7.00
N ASP A 54 -9.31 -23.80 6.94
CA ASP A 54 -10.70 -23.39 6.81
C ASP A 54 -11.28 -23.80 5.43
N PRO A 55 -12.61 -24.02 5.31
CA PRO A 55 -13.23 -24.49 4.07
C PRO A 55 -12.95 -23.62 2.84
N ILE A 56 -12.81 -22.30 3.00
CA ILE A 56 -12.45 -21.37 1.92
C ILE A 56 -11.09 -21.69 1.27
N ASN A 57 -10.19 -22.32 2.03
CA ASN A 57 -8.83 -22.67 1.63
C ASN A 57 -8.69 -24.13 1.17
N SER A 58 -9.76 -24.91 1.20
CA SER A 58 -9.73 -26.36 0.93
C SER A 58 -9.30 -26.71 -0.50
N SER A 59 -9.63 -25.85 -1.47
CA SER A 59 -9.29 -26.03 -2.89
C SER A 59 -8.07 -25.23 -3.34
N LEU A 60 -7.51 -24.38 -2.46
CA LEU A 60 -6.38 -23.52 -2.82
C LEU A 60 -5.04 -24.24 -2.59
N PRO A 61 -4.05 -24.08 -3.50
CA PRO A 61 -2.68 -24.53 -3.28
C PRO A 61 -2.10 -23.98 -1.96
N LYS A 62 -1.17 -24.73 -1.33
CA LYS A 62 -0.61 -24.38 -0.01
C LYS A 62 -0.25 -22.89 0.12
N TYR A 63 0.46 -22.32 -0.85
CA TYR A 63 0.93 -20.93 -0.79
C TYR A 63 -0.14 -19.89 -1.15
N GLU A 64 -1.23 -20.28 -1.80
CA GLU A 64 -2.32 -19.38 -2.21
C GLU A 64 -3.44 -19.29 -1.17
N LYS A 65 -3.36 -20.11 -0.10
CA LYS A 65 -4.32 -20.07 1.01
C LYS A 65 -4.38 -18.68 1.62
N ILE A 66 -5.60 -18.21 1.82
CA ILE A 66 -5.94 -16.87 2.30
C ILE A 66 -5.85 -16.88 3.82
N LEU A 67 -5.12 -15.91 4.38
CA LEU A 67 -5.04 -15.67 5.82
C LEU A 67 -5.92 -14.49 6.24
N VAL A 68 -5.91 -13.42 5.42
CA VAL A 68 -6.73 -12.23 5.64
C VAL A 68 -7.56 -11.97 4.38
N GLU A 69 -8.87 -12.07 4.53
CA GLU A 69 -9.86 -11.73 3.51
C GLU A 69 -10.45 -10.36 3.82
N TYR A 70 -10.60 -9.51 2.81
CA TYR A 70 -11.23 -8.21 2.91
C TYR A 70 -12.46 -8.16 2.02
N LYS A 71 -13.60 -7.83 2.64
CA LYS A 71 -14.89 -7.79 1.98
C LYS A 71 -15.29 -6.34 1.78
N ILE A 72 -15.62 -5.99 0.54
CA ILE A 72 -16.19 -4.69 0.19
C ILE A 72 -17.50 -4.97 -0.56
N ASN A 73 -18.63 -4.66 0.08
CA ASN A 73 -19.95 -5.08 -0.38
C ASN A 73 -19.95 -6.61 -0.66
N ASP A 74 -20.38 -7.03 -1.85
CA ASP A 74 -20.44 -8.45 -2.24
C ASP A 74 -19.11 -9.02 -2.77
N TYR A 75 -18.05 -8.22 -2.80
CA TYR A 75 -16.75 -8.65 -3.31
C TYR A 75 -15.83 -9.10 -2.18
N SER A 76 -15.16 -10.22 -2.40
CA SER A 76 -14.10 -10.75 -1.53
C SER A 76 -12.74 -10.56 -2.18
N TYR A 77 -11.77 -10.10 -1.38
CA TYR A 77 -10.39 -9.89 -1.81
C TYR A 77 -9.42 -10.53 -0.82
N PRO A 78 -8.51 -11.41 -1.26
CA PRO A 78 -7.38 -11.80 -0.42
C PRO A 78 -6.44 -10.60 -0.25
N ILE A 79 -6.13 -10.26 1.00
CA ILE A 79 -5.18 -9.21 1.37
C ILE A 79 -3.81 -9.79 1.69
N ILE A 80 -3.80 -10.87 2.47
CA ILE A 80 -2.59 -11.62 2.83
C ILE A 80 -2.87 -13.11 2.64
N THR A 81 -1.98 -13.76 1.89
CA THR A 81 -1.91 -15.20 1.69
C THR A 81 -0.72 -15.81 2.43
N ILE A 82 -0.61 -17.13 2.45
CA ILE A 82 0.59 -17.81 2.98
C ILE A 82 1.85 -17.39 2.21
N SER A 83 1.76 -17.23 0.90
CA SER A 83 2.87 -16.75 0.06
C SER A 83 3.35 -15.36 0.48
N ASP A 84 2.43 -14.43 0.74
CA ASP A 84 2.79 -13.08 1.22
C ASP A 84 3.56 -13.14 2.55
N LEU A 85 3.12 -14.01 3.46
CA LEU A 85 3.70 -14.14 4.79
C LEU A 85 5.13 -14.70 4.76
N ILE A 86 5.36 -15.74 3.95
CA ILE A 86 6.68 -16.39 3.82
C ILE A 86 7.66 -15.53 3.03
N ASN A 87 7.18 -14.77 2.04
CA ASN A 87 8.01 -13.92 1.19
C ASN A 87 8.14 -12.48 1.70
N SER A 88 7.74 -12.21 2.95
CA SER A 88 7.91 -10.91 3.59
C SER A 88 9.38 -10.51 3.67
N SER A 89 9.66 -9.22 3.54
CA SER A 89 11.02 -8.68 3.71
C SER A 89 11.46 -8.57 5.18
N PHE A 90 10.57 -8.89 6.12
CA PHE A 90 10.83 -8.89 7.56
C PHE A 90 10.14 -10.07 8.24
N VAL A 91 10.68 -10.45 9.40
CA VAL A 91 10.17 -11.54 10.23
C VAL A 91 8.93 -11.07 11.01
N TYR A 92 7.88 -11.87 11.09
CA TYR A 92 6.68 -11.52 11.88
C TYR A 92 6.91 -11.84 13.37
N ASP A 93 7.58 -10.91 14.06
CA ASP A 93 7.83 -10.95 15.50
C ASP A 93 7.50 -9.62 16.19
N ALA A 94 7.76 -9.55 17.49
CA ALA A 94 7.48 -8.37 18.31
C ALA A 94 8.35 -7.14 17.92
N GLN A 95 9.48 -7.34 17.25
CA GLN A 95 10.35 -6.24 16.81
C GLN A 95 9.83 -5.62 15.49
N ALA A 96 9.09 -6.38 14.70
CA ALA A 96 8.56 -5.95 13.41
C ALA A 96 7.09 -5.48 13.45
N GLU A 97 6.47 -5.30 14.62
CA GLU A 97 5.06 -4.94 14.75
C GLU A 97 4.67 -3.70 13.94
N GLY A 98 5.49 -2.65 13.98
CA GLY A 98 5.28 -1.44 13.19
C GLY A 98 5.29 -1.70 11.67
N ASN A 99 6.16 -2.60 11.19
CA ASN A 99 6.22 -2.97 9.78
C ASN A 99 5.01 -3.83 9.36
N ILE A 100 4.56 -4.74 10.22
CA ILE A 100 3.36 -5.56 9.97
C ILE A 100 2.13 -4.65 9.83
N LEU A 101 1.98 -3.72 10.77
CA LEU A 101 0.87 -2.78 10.79
C LEU A 101 0.93 -1.82 9.59
N GLY A 102 2.12 -1.34 9.23
CA GLY A 102 2.37 -0.54 8.03
C GLY A 102 1.94 -1.26 6.74
N ASP A 103 2.46 -2.46 6.50
CA ASP A 103 2.11 -3.25 5.30
C ASP A 103 0.60 -3.54 5.24
N LEU A 104 -0.02 -3.85 6.38
CA LEU A 104 -1.46 -4.07 6.46
C LEU A 104 -2.26 -2.80 6.10
N ALA A 105 -1.86 -1.65 6.64
CA ALA A 105 -2.46 -0.35 6.35
C ALA A 105 -2.39 -0.02 4.85
N GLU A 106 -1.22 -0.23 4.24
CA GLU A 106 -1.00 -0.03 2.82
C GLU A 106 -1.90 -0.93 1.97
N ARG A 107 -1.94 -2.23 2.26
CA ARG A 107 -2.75 -3.19 1.48
C ARG A 107 -4.24 -2.88 1.57
N ILE A 108 -4.75 -2.58 2.77
CA ILE A 108 -6.17 -2.23 2.99
C ILE A 108 -6.51 -0.91 2.30
N SER A 109 -5.73 0.14 2.53
CA SER A 109 -5.98 1.47 1.96
C SER A 109 -5.91 1.45 0.43
N ARG A 110 -4.98 0.70 -0.17
CA ARG A 110 -4.94 0.48 -1.63
C ARG A 110 -6.21 -0.21 -2.13
N ARG A 111 -6.68 -1.24 -1.42
CA ARG A 111 -7.87 -2.00 -1.82
C ARG A 111 -9.11 -1.11 -1.80
N ILE A 112 -9.29 -0.33 -0.73
CA ILE A 112 -10.39 0.63 -0.60
C ILE A 112 -10.31 1.67 -1.72
N THR A 113 -9.13 2.26 -1.94
CA THR A 113 -8.92 3.30 -2.96
C THR A 113 -9.20 2.78 -4.37
N LYS A 114 -8.71 1.57 -4.70
CA LYS A 114 -9.00 0.94 -5.99
C LYS A 114 -10.49 0.68 -6.19
N TYR A 115 -11.18 0.20 -5.14
CA TYR A 115 -12.63 0.00 -5.20
C TYR A 115 -13.36 1.33 -5.38
N PHE A 116 -13.00 2.35 -4.59
CA PHE A 116 -13.54 3.70 -4.69
C PHE A 116 -13.41 4.24 -6.12
N LEU A 117 -12.20 4.29 -6.69
CA LEU A 117 -11.97 4.82 -8.04
C LEU A 117 -12.75 4.07 -9.11
N LYS A 118 -12.90 2.74 -8.99
CA LYS A 118 -13.65 1.93 -9.96
C LYS A 118 -15.16 2.24 -9.97
N HIS A 119 -15.72 2.67 -8.84
CA HIS A 119 -17.17 2.85 -8.69
C HIS A 119 -17.58 4.31 -8.41
N TRP A 120 -16.62 5.23 -8.34
CA TRP A 120 -16.87 6.62 -7.99
C TRP A 120 -17.71 7.34 -9.04
N ASP A 121 -17.27 7.31 -10.30
CA ASP A 121 -17.96 7.99 -11.40
C ASP A 121 -17.96 7.12 -12.65
N LYS A 122 -19.10 7.07 -13.34
CA LYS A 122 -19.32 6.30 -14.58
C LYS A 122 -18.42 6.74 -15.74
N ASN A 123 -17.98 8.00 -15.74
CA ASN A 123 -17.11 8.57 -16.76
C ASN A 123 -15.62 8.42 -16.40
N GLY A 124 -15.35 7.96 -15.18
CA GLY A 124 -14.01 7.69 -14.70
C GLY A 124 -13.54 6.28 -15.03
N LYS A 125 -12.28 6.14 -15.40
CA LYS A 125 -11.64 4.84 -15.63
C LYS A 125 -10.25 4.82 -15.01
N THR A 126 -9.93 3.76 -14.30
CA THR A 126 -8.54 3.50 -13.88
C THR A 126 -7.72 3.04 -15.09
N GLY A 127 -6.58 3.65 -15.37
CA GLY A 127 -5.68 3.33 -16.48
C GLY A 127 -4.33 2.73 -16.04
N GLY A 128 -3.49 2.36 -17.02
CA GLY A 128 -2.06 2.03 -16.80
C GLY A 128 -1.79 0.63 -16.21
N ILE A 129 -0.90 0.53 -15.20
CA ILE A 129 -0.54 -0.73 -14.48
C ILE A 129 -1.75 -1.43 -13.80
N PHE A 130 -2.94 -0.84 -13.90
CA PHE A 130 -4.19 -1.37 -13.38
C PHE A 130 -5.19 -1.76 -14.48
N GLU A 131 -4.80 -1.67 -15.76
CA GLU A 131 -5.60 -2.20 -16.87
C GLU A 131 -5.55 -3.73 -16.90
N PRO A 132 -6.64 -4.40 -17.35
CA PRO A 132 -6.68 -5.87 -17.43
C PRO A 132 -5.55 -6.52 -18.23
N GLY A 133 -4.93 -5.78 -19.16
CA GLY A 133 -3.83 -6.27 -19.99
C GLY A 133 -2.44 -6.19 -19.35
N PHE A 134 -2.30 -5.56 -18.17
CA PHE A 134 -1.03 -5.49 -17.47
C PHE A 134 -0.78 -6.80 -16.70
N ASP A 135 0.26 -7.55 -17.08
CA ASP A 135 0.61 -8.79 -16.36
C ASP A 135 1.39 -8.49 -15.08
N VAL A 136 0.67 -8.47 -13.95
CA VAL A 136 1.23 -8.28 -12.61
C VAL A 136 2.31 -9.31 -12.24
N ARG A 137 2.34 -10.48 -12.88
CA ARG A 137 3.29 -11.56 -12.55
C ARG A 137 4.70 -11.32 -13.11
N ASN A 138 4.84 -10.42 -14.08
CA ASN A 138 6.13 -10.11 -14.72
C ASN A 138 6.42 -8.60 -14.74
N CYS A 139 6.24 -7.95 -13.60
CA CYS A 139 6.40 -6.49 -13.50
C CYS A 139 7.38 -6.03 -12.41
N ARG A 140 8.13 -6.97 -11.81
CA ARG A 140 9.19 -6.61 -10.87
C ARG A 140 10.29 -5.84 -11.61
N ASP A 141 10.71 -4.71 -11.05
CA ASP A 141 11.64 -3.75 -11.66
C ASP A 141 11.15 -3.12 -12.97
N PHE A 142 9.86 -3.21 -13.28
CA PHE A 142 9.27 -2.59 -14.47
C PHE A 142 9.32 -1.07 -14.38
N ILE A 143 9.84 -0.42 -15.42
CA ILE A 143 9.88 1.04 -15.53
C ILE A 143 8.51 1.54 -16.00
N VAL A 144 7.82 2.26 -15.12
CA VAL A 144 6.50 2.85 -15.40
C VAL A 144 6.64 4.12 -16.23
N ALA A 145 7.61 4.97 -15.88
CA ALA A 145 7.92 6.20 -16.59
C ALA A 145 9.39 6.59 -16.38
N HIS A 146 9.97 7.30 -17.34
CA HIS A 146 11.32 7.84 -17.22
C HIS A 146 11.44 9.21 -17.89
N SER A 147 12.34 10.04 -17.36
CA SER A 147 12.76 11.32 -17.96
C SER A 147 14.29 11.40 -17.99
N SER A 148 14.86 12.57 -18.30
CA SER A 148 16.30 12.85 -18.16
C SER A 148 16.78 12.66 -16.73
N ASP A 149 15.96 13.02 -15.75
CA ASP A 149 16.36 13.19 -14.35
C ASP A 149 15.76 12.14 -13.41
N TYR A 150 14.62 11.55 -13.77
CA TYR A 150 13.87 10.66 -12.88
C TYR A 150 13.45 9.36 -13.56
N ILE A 151 13.31 8.31 -12.74
CA ILE A 151 12.69 7.05 -13.12
C ILE A 151 11.63 6.71 -12.06
N LEU A 152 10.43 6.40 -12.51
CA LEU A 152 9.42 5.73 -11.70
C LEU A 152 9.40 4.25 -12.10
N LYS A 153 9.65 3.36 -11.15
CA LYS A 153 9.61 1.91 -11.40
C LYS A 153 8.84 1.17 -10.31
N ILE A 154 8.39 -0.04 -10.64
CA ILE A 154 7.82 -0.97 -9.69
C ILE A 154 8.97 -1.71 -9.01
N LYS A 155 9.22 -1.45 -7.72
CA LYS A 155 10.25 -2.17 -6.95
C LYS A 155 9.81 -3.62 -6.71
N GLN A 156 8.59 -3.75 -6.22
CA GLN A 156 7.90 -5.00 -5.97
C GLN A 156 6.41 -4.66 -6.00
N TYR A 157 5.66 -5.22 -6.95
CA TYR A 157 4.26 -4.84 -7.11
C TYR A 157 3.48 -5.06 -5.81
N PRO A 158 2.64 -4.09 -5.37
CA PRO A 158 2.28 -2.84 -6.05
C PRO A 158 3.11 -1.60 -5.65
N ASN A 159 4.24 -1.75 -4.96
CA ASN A 159 5.07 -0.64 -4.46
C ASN A 159 5.90 -0.03 -5.59
N LEU A 160 5.76 1.28 -5.74
CA LEU A 160 6.56 2.06 -6.69
C LEU A 160 7.65 2.82 -5.96
N ILE A 161 8.73 3.08 -6.67
CA ILE A 161 9.88 3.86 -6.20
C ILE A 161 10.21 4.91 -7.24
N ILE A 162 10.48 6.13 -6.77
CA ILE A 162 11.06 7.18 -7.59
C ILE A 162 12.57 7.17 -7.37
N LEU A 163 13.31 7.15 -8.46
CA LEU A 163 14.76 7.23 -8.51
C LEU A 163 15.18 8.51 -9.20
N LYS A 164 16.20 9.18 -8.67
CA LYS A 164 16.86 10.34 -9.29
C LYS A 164 18.16 9.90 -9.96
N LYS A 165 18.39 10.36 -11.19
CA LYS A 165 19.62 10.14 -11.97
C LYS A 165 20.67 11.16 -11.56
N THR A 166 21.53 10.79 -10.63
CA THR A 166 22.59 11.69 -10.12
C THR A 166 24.00 11.21 -10.45
N GLY A 167 24.14 10.00 -10.99
CA GLY A 167 25.44 9.34 -11.16
C GLY A 167 26.02 8.80 -9.85
N LYS A 168 25.31 8.98 -8.73
CA LYS A 168 25.64 8.45 -7.41
C LYS A 168 24.68 7.31 -7.04
N GLY A 169 25.03 6.50 -6.04
CA GLY A 169 24.20 5.38 -5.60
C GLY A 169 24.32 4.12 -6.49
N LYS A 170 23.39 3.19 -6.33
CA LYS A 170 23.43 1.90 -7.03
C LYS A 170 23.10 2.10 -8.51
N TYR A 171 24.04 1.74 -9.39
CA TYR A 171 23.95 1.94 -10.84
C TYR A 171 23.75 3.41 -11.28
N GLY A 172 24.17 4.39 -10.46
CA GLY A 172 24.03 5.82 -10.76
C GLY A 172 22.66 6.43 -10.44
N TYR A 173 21.84 5.72 -9.65
CA TYR A 173 20.53 6.16 -9.19
C TYR A 173 20.45 6.26 -7.67
N GLU A 174 19.79 7.32 -7.20
CA GLU A 174 19.45 7.52 -5.78
C GLU A 174 17.95 7.31 -5.55
N ASN A 175 17.60 6.54 -4.51
CA ASN A 175 16.21 6.39 -4.06
C ASN A 175 15.78 7.67 -3.35
N ILE A 176 14.73 8.34 -3.85
CA ILE A 176 14.21 9.54 -3.22
C ILE A 176 12.91 9.30 -2.44
N LYS A 177 12.03 8.42 -2.92
CA LYS A 177 10.74 8.13 -2.27
C LYS A 177 10.15 6.79 -2.73
N GLU A 178 9.70 6.00 -1.77
CA GLU A 178 8.81 4.86 -1.99
C GLU A 178 7.35 5.30 -1.84
N ILE A 179 6.47 4.72 -2.65
CA ILE A 179 5.08 5.13 -2.77
C ILE A 179 4.15 4.00 -2.30
N ASP A 180 3.39 4.27 -1.24
CA ASP A 180 2.40 3.37 -0.65
C ASP A 180 1.19 3.14 -1.57
N GLY A 181 1.01 3.90 -2.63
CA GLY A 181 -0.01 3.64 -3.64
C GLY A 181 -0.02 4.69 -4.71
N PHE A 182 -0.11 4.25 -5.96
CA PHE A 182 -0.08 5.10 -7.13
C PHE A 182 -1.26 4.72 -8.00
N PHE A 183 -2.14 5.65 -8.36
CA PHE A 183 -3.33 5.37 -9.15
C PHE A 183 -3.43 6.34 -10.32
N ASP A 184 -3.57 5.79 -11.53
CA ASP A 184 -3.85 6.55 -12.74
C ASP A 184 -5.36 6.51 -13.00
N TYR A 185 -6.01 7.66 -12.90
CA TYR A 185 -7.45 7.82 -13.09
C TYR A 185 -7.72 8.79 -14.22
N ARG A 186 -8.51 8.36 -15.22
CA ARG A 186 -8.89 9.17 -16.37
C ARG A 186 -10.33 9.60 -16.24
N TYR A 187 -10.58 10.91 -16.30
CA TYR A 187 -11.90 11.50 -16.18
C TYR A 187 -12.11 12.54 -17.28
N TYR A 188 -13.11 12.34 -18.14
CA TYR A 188 -13.34 13.16 -19.34
C TYR A 188 -12.07 13.45 -20.17
N GLY A 189 -11.24 12.43 -20.35
CA GLY A 189 -9.99 12.54 -21.12
C GLY A 189 -8.82 13.20 -20.37
N LYS A 190 -9.04 13.77 -19.18
CA LYS A 190 -7.97 14.29 -18.32
C LYS A 190 -7.37 13.19 -17.46
N ARG A 191 -6.06 13.25 -17.25
CA ARG A 191 -5.31 12.29 -16.43
C ARG A 191 -5.15 12.83 -15.01
N HIS A 192 -5.50 12.02 -14.03
CA HIS A 192 -5.38 12.32 -12.60
C HIS A 192 -4.48 11.24 -11.99
N ILE A 193 -3.33 11.66 -11.46
CA ILE A 193 -2.45 10.79 -10.69
C ILE A 193 -2.75 10.99 -9.21
N LEU A 194 -3.21 9.94 -8.56
CA LEU A 194 -3.42 9.92 -7.12
C LEU A 194 -2.29 9.16 -6.46
N VAL A 195 -1.63 9.81 -5.50
CA VAL A 195 -0.62 9.17 -4.65
C VAL A 195 -1.18 9.00 -3.25
N LEU A 196 -1.10 7.78 -2.74
CA LEU A 196 -1.58 7.37 -1.44
C LEU A 196 -0.42 7.31 -0.46
N GLU A 197 -0.67 7.80 0.76
CA GLU A 197 0.17 7.54 1.93
C GLU A 197 -0.74 7.09 3.08
N SER A 198 -0.36 6.00 3.74
CA SER A 198 -1.15 5.41 4.82
C SER A 198 -0.48 5.59 6.19
N LYS A 199 -1.24 6.02 7.20
CA LYS A 199 -0.76 6.28 8.57
C LYS A 199 -1.73 5.72 9.61
N LEU A 200 -1.32 4.72 10.38
CA LEU A 200 -2.05 4.19 11.54
C LEU A 200 -1.69 4.85 12.87
N GLU A 201 -0.77 5.81 12.83
CA GLU A 201 -0.29 6.53 14.00
C GLU A 201 -0.48 8.04 13.80
N ARG A 202 0.25 8.85 14.57
CA ARG A 202 0.24 10.29 14.43
C ARG A 202 0.60 10.69 12.99
N ILE A 203 -0.23 11.54 12.39
CA ILE A 203 0.08 12.14 11.08
C ILE A 203 1.34 12.99 11.26
N ASN A 204 2.43 12.57 10.61
CA ASN A 204 3.68 13.30 10.52
C ASN A 204 4.06 13.42 9.05
N VAL A 205 3.42 14.35 8.35
CA VAL A 205 3.62 14.60 6.93
C VAL A 205 4.41 15.88 6.76
N ASP A 206 5.59 15.77 6.19
CA ASP A 206 6.39 16.91 5.73
C ASP A 206 5.96 17.28 4.31
N CYS A 207 5.20 18.36 4.19
CA CYS A 207 4.64 18.79 2.92
C CYS A 207 5.71 19.27 1.94
N ASP A 208 6.76 19.92 2.42
CA ASP A 208 7.83 20.42 1.56
C ASP A 208 8.66 19.25 1.01
N PHE A 209 8.94 18.25 1.86
CA PHE A 209 9.55 17.00 1.41
C PHE A 209 8.69 16.28 0.36
N LEU A 210 7.37 16.20 0.55
CA LEU A 210 6.46 15.62 -0.44
C LEU A 210 6.46 16.39 -1.75
N ILE A 211 6.44 17.73 -1.70
CA ILE A 211 6.46 18.54 -2.92
C ILE A 211 7.78 18.31 -3.67
N GLU A 212 8.92 18.38 -2.98
CA GLU A 212 10.24 18.27 -3.59
C GLU A 212 10.55 16.85 -4.10
N ASN A 213 10.25 15.82 -3.31
CA ASN A 213 10.74 14.45 -3.56
C ASN A 213 9.68 13.52 -4.15
N LEU A 214 8.41 13.92 -4.17
CA LEU A 214 7.32 13.16 -4.77
C LEU A 214 6.67 13.94 -5.93
N PHE A 215 6.04 15.08 -5.67
CA PHE A 215 5.19 15.72 -6.68
C PHE A 215 5.96 16.44 -7.78
N ASN A 216 7.08 17.10 -7.49
CA ASN A 216 7.92 17.71 -8.52
C ASN A 216 8.51 16.67 -9.50
N PRO A 217 9.10 15.55 -9.03
CA PRO A 217 9.49 14.44 -9.91
C PRO A 217 8.32 13.89 -10.73
N LEU A 218 7.15 13.72 -10.11
CA LEU A 218 5.97 13.20 -10.82
C LEU A 218 5.45 14.17 -11.89
N ARG A 219 5.53 15.49 -11.69
CA ARG A 219 5.21 16.49 -12.73
C ARG A 219 6.12 16.39 -13.94
N ILE A 220 7.40 16.11 -13.72
CA ILE A 220 8.35 15.89 -14.82
C ILE A 220 8.02 14.60 -15.57
N LEU A 221 7.64 13.55 -14.85
CA LEU A 221 7.28 12.26 -15.45
C LEU A 221 5.91 12.27 -16.14
N PHE A 222 4.98 13.10 -15.67
CA PHE A 222 3.59 13.19 -16.14
C PHE A 222 3.12 14.65 -16.22
N PRO A 223 3.64 15.44 -17.18
CA PRO A 223 3.40 16.89 -17.24
C PRO A 223 1.93 17.28 -17.47
N ASP A 224 1.17 16.44 -18.16
CA ASP A 224 -0.24 16.71 -18.48
C ASP A 224 -1.22 16.18 -17.42
N ALA A 225 -0.71 15.67 -16.30
CA ALA A 225 -1.54 15.09 -15.25
C ALA A 225 -1.88 16.09 -14.13
N ARG A 226 -3.06 15.91 -13.54
CA ARG A 226 -3.43 16.54 -12.27
C ARG A 226 -3.03 15.63 -11.12
N PHE A 227 -2.51 16.21 -10.05
CA PHE A 227 -2.00 15.44 -8.91
C PHE A 227 -2.92 15.55 -7.71
N HIS A 228 -3.12 14.40 -7.06
CA HIS A 228 -3.92 14.28 -5.86
C HIS A 228 -3.15 13.50 -4.81
N TYR A 229 -3.16 13.99 -3.57
CA TYR A 229 -2.62 13.32 -2.40
C TYR A 229 -3.75 12.71 -1.58
N ILE A 230 -3.71 11.39 -1.40
CA ILE A 230 -4.63 10.66 -0.52
C ILE A 230 -3.90 10.37 0.79
N LEU A 231 -4.32 11.01 1.87
CA LEU A 231 -3.87 10.65 3.21
C LEU A 231 -4.90 9.71 3.83
N PHE A 232 -4.51 8.46 4.04
CA PHE A 232 -5.35 7.43 4.64
C PHE A 232 -4.96 7.20 6.10
N THR A 233 -5.86 7.52 7.04
CA THR A 233 -5.54 7.43 8.48
C THR A 233 -6.79 7.27 9.34
N ASP A 234 -6.62 7.13 10.65
CA ASP A 234 -7.73 7.06 11.58
C ASP A 234 -8.60 8.32 11.53
N LYS A 235 -9.92 8.11 11.64
CA LYS A 235 -10.90 9.20 11.67
C LYS A 235 -10.56 10.25 12.74
N HIS A 236 -10.07 9.79 13.89
CA HIS A 236 -9.68 10.65 15.01
C HIS A 236 -8.43 11.49 14.73
N SER A 237 -7.61 11.13 13.75
CA SER A 237 -6.43 11.91 13.36
C SER A 237 -6.80 13.09 12.45
N ILE A 238 -7.89 12.95 11.67
CA ILE A 238 -8.36 13.98 10.74
C ILE A 238 -9.39 14.93 11.36
N PHE A 239 -10.41 14.38 12.04
CA PHE A 239 -11.59 15.15 12.42
C PHE A 239 -11.63 15.45 13.92
N THR A 240 -12.19 16.61 14.28
CA THR A 240 -12.59 16.88 15.67
C THR A 240 -13.84 16.06 16.01
N ALA A 241 -14.14 15.90 17.31
CA ALA A 241 -15.38 15.24 17.74
C ALA A 241 -16.63 16.10 17.43
N ASN A 242 -16.44 17.41 17.29
CA ASN A 242 -17.50 18.36 17.01
C ASN A 242 -17.92 18.31 15.54
N ASN A 243 -19.22 18.43 15.30
CA ASN A 243 -19.78 18.53 13.97
C ASN A 243 -20.69 19.76 13.89
N TYR A 244 -20.63 20.47 12.76
CA TYR A 244 -21.50 21.61 12.47
C TYR A 244 -22.36 21.26 11.26
N GLU A 245 -23.68 21.40 11.35
CA GLU A 245 -24.60 21.08 10.24
C GLU A 245 -24.36 19.68 9.61
N ARG A 246 -24.01 18.68 10.44
CA ARG A 246 -23.61 17.31 10.02
C ARG A 246 -22.29 17.22 9.24
N LEU A 247 -21.61 18.33 9.02
CA LEU A 247 -20.27 18.39 8.44
C LEU A 247 -19.22 18.20 9.54
N ARG A 248 -18.20 17.40 9.22
CA ARG A 248 -17.10 17.12 10.13
C ARG A 248 -16.09 18.25 10.05
N GLN A 249 -15.67 18.78 11.19
CA GLN A 249 -14.60 19.76 11.25
C GLN A 249 -13.24 19.05 11.17
N ILE A 250 -12.37 19.53 10.29
CA ILE A 250 -11.00 19.04 10.14
C ILE A 250 -10.12 19.69 11.21
N LYS A 251 -9.22 18.91 11.81
CA LYS A 251 -8.24 19.41 12.77
C LYS A 251 -7.23 20.38 12.11
N PRO A 252 -6.60 21.28 12.88
CA PRO A 252 -5.67 22.27 12.33
C PRO A 252 -4.50 21.66 11.55
N PHE A 253 -3.94 20.53 11.98
CA PHE A 253 -2.76 19.95 11.31
C PHE A 253 -3.09 19.38 9.91
N PRO A 254 -4.12 18.51 9.72
CA PRO A 254 -4.57 18.14 8.38
C PRO A 254 -5.00 19.33 7.52
N ALA A 255 -5.63 20.37 8.11
CA ALA A 255 -5.95 21.58 7.37
C ALA A 255 -4.71 22.26 6.78
N LYS A 256 -3.63 22.39 7.56
CA LYS A 256 -2.33 22.92 7.07
C LYS A 256 -1.73 22.08 5.93
N ILE A 257 -1.86 20.76 5.99
CA ILE A 257 -1.42 19.87 4.90
C ILE A 257 -2.20 20.22 3.62
N TYR A 258 -3.53 20.35 3.72
CA TYR A 258 -4.36 20.72 2.58
C TYR A 258 -3.98 22.09 2.02
N GLU A 259 -3.84 23.11 2.86
CA GLU A 259 -3.46 24.47 2.43
C GLU A 259 -2.12 24.48 1.69
N ARG A 260 -1.11 23.81 2.26
CA ARG A 260 0.22 23.77 1.65
C ARG A 260 0.22 23.03 0.31
N LEU A 261 -0.42 21.87 0.22
CA LEU A 261 -0.49 21.13 -1.04
C LEU A 261 -1.37 21.83 -2.09
N SER A 262 -2.46 22.47 -1.67
CA SER A 262 -3.34 23.25 -2.54
C SER A 262 -2.65 24.48 -3.12
N SER A 263 -1.73 25.11 -2.38
CA SER A 263 -0.89 26.21 -2.90
C SER A 263 -0.01 25.77 -4.10
N GLU A 264 0.28 24.48 -4.19
CA GLU A 264 0.99 23.85 -5.30
C GLU A 264 0.03 23.22 -6.33
N GLN A 265 -1.29 23.47 -6.27
CA GLN A 265 -2.28 22.83 -7.15
C GLN A 265 -2.34 21.29 -7.03
N ILE A 266 -2.05 20.76 -5.83
CA ILE A 266 -2.22 19.34 -5.51
C ILE A 266 -3.51 19.19 -4.72
N GLY A 267 -4.46 18.41 -5.24
CA GLY A 267 -5.70 18.11 -4.54
C GLY A 267 -5.45 17.21 -3.34
N THR A 268 -6.13 17.42 -2.22
CA THR A 268 -5.97 16.56 -1.01
C THR A 268 -7.26 15.84 -0.70
N LEU A 269 -7.16 14.53 -0.45
CA LEU A 269 -8.25 13.64 -0.08
C LEU A 269 -7.92 12.99 1.27
N PHE A 270 -8.76 13.23 2.27
CA PHE A 270 -8.62 12.61 3.58
C PHE A 270 -9.53 11.39 3.68
N PHE A 271 -8.95 10.20 3.56
CA PHE A 271 -9.67 8.93 3.66
C PHE A 271 -9.42 8.26 5.00
N THR A 272 -10.36 7.41 5.42
CA THR A 272 -10.32 6.78 6.74
C THR A 272 -10.43 5.27 6.67
N PHE A 273 -9.75 4.58 7.56
CA PHE A 273 -10.00 3.15 7.76
C PHE A 273 -11.41 2.92 8.30
N ASN A 274 -12.00 1.79 7.89
CA ASN A 274 -13.22 1.29 8.51
C ASN A 274 -12.89 0.49 9.77
N GLU A 275 -11.66 -0.02 9.83
CA GLU A 275 -11.06 -0.74 10.94
C GLU A 275 -10.66 0.23 12.06
N SER A 276 -10.87 -0.21 13.30
CA SER A 276 -10.30 0.44 14.46
C SER A 276 -8.83 0.03 14.66
N ARG A 277 -8.09 0.75 15.52
CA ARG A 277 -6.75 0.32 15.92
C ARG A 277 -6.72 -1.10 16.49
N GLN A 278 -7.73 -1.48 17.26
CA GLN A 278 -7.84 -2.82 17.86
C GLN A 278 -8.02 -3.91 16.79
N ASP A 279 -8.71 -3.60 15.70
CA ASP A 279 -8.84 -4.50 14.56
C ASP A 279 -7.48 -4.74 13.89
N PHE A 280 -6.70 -3.67 13.67
CA PHE A 280 -5.33 -3.79 13.16
C PHE A 280 -4.44 -4.65 14.07
N GLU A 281 -4.47 -4.43 15.38
CA GLU A 281 -3.72 -5.25 16.35
C GLU A 281 -4.16 -6.72 16.31
N ARG A 282 -5.47 -6.97 16.23
CA ARG A 282 -6.01 -8.33 16.11
C ARG A 282 -5.54 -9.04 14.84
N ILE A 283 -5.49 -8.34 13.71
CA ILE A 283 -4.97 -8.92 12.46
C ILE A 283 -3.46 -9.18 12.60
N LYS A 284 -2.69 -8.24 13.16
CA LYS A 284 -1.26 -8.38 13.42
C LYS A 284 -0.96 -9.62 14.27
N ASP A 285 -1.61 -9.77 15.42
CA ASP A 285 -1.40 -10.89 16.33
C ASP A 285 -1.73 -12.23 15.67
N PHE A 286 -2.80 -12.26 14.88
CA PHE A 286 -3.16 -13.43 14.09
C PHE A 286 -2.07 -13.78 13.07
N LEU A 287 -1.55 -12.82 12.32
CA LEU A 287 -0.49 -13.04 11.33
C LEU A 287 0.80 -13.54 11.98
N MET A 288 1.17 -12.98 13.14
CA MET A 288 2.31 -13.45 13.92
C MET A 288 2.13 -14.91 14.37
N LEU A 289 0.92 -15.28 14.80
CA LEU A 289 0.61 -16.67 15.17
C LEU A 289 0.73 -17.61 13.96
N GLN A 290 0.15 -17.23 12.82
CA GLN A 290 0.23 -18.03 11.59
C GLN A 290 1.68 -18.16 11.10
N TYR A 291 2.47 -17.10 11.18
CA TYR A 291 3.88 -17.13 10.79
C TYR A 291 4.69 -18.08 11.68
N LYS A 292 4.48 -18.04 13.00
CA LYS A 292 5.10 -19.00 13.92
C LYS A 292 4.66 -20.43 13.64
N ALA A 293 3.38 -20.67 13.38
CA ALA A 293 2.89 -22.00 13.05
C ALA A 293 3.53 -22.55 11.75
N LEU A 294 3.62 -21.71 10.72
CA LEU A 294 4.24 -22.06 9.44
C LEU A 294 5.76 -22.25 9.56
N ASN A 295 6.46 -21.42 10.36
CA ASN A 295 7.89 -21.56 10.59
C ASN A 295 8.25 -22.67 11.57
N ASN A 296 7.34 -23.10 12.44
CA ASN A 296 7.52 -24.34 13.19
C ASN A 296 7.39 -25.59 12.29
N GLU A 297 6.92 -25.44 11.03
CA GLU A 297 7.11 -26.44 9.97
C GLU A 297 8.44 -26.28 9.21
N VAL A 298 9.23 -25.22 9.49
CA VAL A 298 10.51 -24.93 8.82
C VAL A 298 11.66 -25.44 9.67
N LEU A 299 12.34 -26.47 9.16
CA LEU A 299 13.62 -26.93 9.68
C LEU A 299 14.68 -25.84 9.43
N THR A 300 15.13 -25.16 10.49
CA THR A 300 16.27 -24.25 10.43
C THR A 300 17.53 -25.03 10.80
N ILE A 301 18.44 -25.22 9.84
CA ILE A 301 19.74 -25.85 10.08
C ILE A 301 20.79 -24.76 10.18
N ILE A 302 21.49 -24.70 11.31
CA ILE A 302 22.57 -23.73 11.53
C ILE A 302 23.90 -24.48 11.43
N GLY A 303 24.65 -24.22 10.37
CA GLY A 303 26.04 -24.66 10.29
C GLY A 303 26.66 -24.44 8.92
N LYS A 304 27.80 -25.10 8.69
CA LYS A 304 28.58 -24.90 7.47
C LYS A 304 27.77 -25.37 6.27
N THR A 305 27.63 -24.54 5.26
CA THR A 305 27.06 -24.95 3.97
C THR A 305 28.17 -24.97 2.93
N VAL A 306 28.31 -26.09 2.23
CA VAL A 306 29.22 -26.25 1.09
C VAL A 306 28.38 -26.34 -0.18
N LEU A 307 28.52 -25.34 -1.05
CA LEU A 307 27.86 -25.33 -2.36
C LEU A 307 28.89 -25.58 -3.47
N SER A 308 28.55 -26.49 -4.37
CA SER A 308 29.26 -26.72 -5.63
C SER A 308 28.26 -26.81 -6.79
N GLU A 309 28.75 -26.84 -8.03
CA GLU A 309 27.89 -26.94 -9.22
C GLU A 309 27.01 -28.21 -9.23
N LYS A 310 27.40 -29.25 -8.50
CA LYS A 310 26.77 -30.58 -8.54
C LYS A 310 26.17 -31.00 -7.21
N GLU A 311 26.50 -30.31 -6.12
CA GLU A 311 26.20 -30.77 -4.76
C GLU A 311 25.99 -29.58 -3.81
N ILE A 312 24.97 -29.68 -2.96
CA ILE A 312 24.74 -28.80 -1.81
C ILE A 312 24.76 -29.67 -0.55
N THR A 313 25.65 -29.35 0.37
CA THR A 313 25.81 -30.10 1.63
C THR A 313 25.72 -29.15 2.80
N VAL A 314 24.82 -29.46 3.74
CA VAL A 314 24.58 -28.68 4.97
C VAL A 314 25.06 -29.51 6.14
N TYR A 315 25.93 -28.93 6.96
CA TYR A 315 26.45 -29.53 8.20
C TYR A 315 25.75 -28.86 9.38
N ASP A 316 25.30 -29.64 10.37
CA ASP A 316 24.68 -29.13 11.60
C ASP A 316 25.68 -29.25 12.76
N GLY A 317 26.27 -28.13 13.18
CA GLY A 317 27.13 -28.06 14.38
C GLY A 317 28.38 -28.96 14.47
N GLY A 318 28.68 -29.79 13.48
CA GLY A 318 29.78 -30.78 13.48
C GLY A 318 30.30 -31.17 12.10
N GLU A 319 31.12 -32.23 12.02
CA GLU A 319 31.77 -32.69 10.77
C GLU A 319 30.89 -33.58 9.89
N SER A 320 29.79 -34.10 10.42
CA SER A 320 28.87 -34.98 9.67
C SER A 320 27.81 -34.15 8.93
N PRO A 321 27.58 -34.42 7.63
CA PRO A 321 26.55 -33.70 6.88
C PRO A 321 25.15 -34.09 7.37
N HIS A 322 24.29 -33.09 7.53
CA HIS A 322 22.90 -33.23 7.95
C HIS A 322 21.95 -33.33 6.74
N ILE A 323 22.24 -32.58 5.67
CA ILE A 323 21.55 -32.68 4.38
C ILE A 323 22.58 -32.75 3.26
N ARG A 324 22.34 -33.63 2.28
CA ARG A 324 23.11 -33.71 1.03
C ARG A 324 22.18 -33.75 -0.16
N LEU A 325 22.22 -32.71 -0.98
CA LEU A 325 21.47 -32.62 -2.24
C LEU A 325 22.43 -32.76 -3.43
N VAL A 326 22.08 -33.59 -4.40
CA VAL A 326 22.83 -33.75 -5.64
C VAL A 326 21.98 -33.25 -6.81
N LYS A 327 22.60 -32.52 -7.73
CA LYS A 327 21.93 -32.04 -8.94
C LYS A 327 21.84 -33.17 -9.95
N ASP A 328 20.63 -33.57 -10.30
CA ASP A 328 20.39 -34.55 -11.35
C ASP A 328 20.84 -33.98 -12.70
N LYS A 329 21.67 -34.74 -13.42
CA LYS A 329 22.32 -34.27 -14.66
C LYS A 329 21.36 -34.13 -15.83
N LYS A 330 20.20 -34.80 -15.81
CA LYS A 330 19.24 -34.81 -16.92
C LYS A 330 18.17 -33.76 -16.77
N SER A 331 17.63 -33.62 -15.56
CA SER A 331 16.54 -32.70 -15.22
C SER A 331 17.03 -31.36 -14.67
N GLY A 332 18.27 -31.29 -14.17
CA GLY A 332 18.81 -30.11 -13.49
C GLY A 332 18.22 -29.85 -12.10
N LEU A 333 17.33 -30.73 -11.62
CA LEU A 333 16.69 -30.64 -10.31
C LEU A 333 17.59 -31.20 -9.20
N TRP A 334 17.45 -30.65 -8.00
CA TRP A 334 18.14 -31.13 -6.81
C TRP A 334 17.35 -32.27 -6.18
N HIS A 335 18.01 -33.38 -5.85
CA HIS A 335 17.42 -34.48 -5.11
C HIS A 335 18.27 -34.79 -3.87
N GLU A 336 17.59 -35.11 -2.77
CA GLU A 336 18.24 -35.50 -1.54
C GLU A 336 18.80 -36.93 -1.67
N VAL A 337 20.03 -37.12 -1.18
CA VAL A 337 20.70 -38.41 -1.16
C VAL A 337 20.91 -38.83 0.28
N LYS A 338 20.54 -40.07 0.61
CA LYS A 338 20.75 -40.63 1.95
C LYS A 338 22.22 -40.57 2.33
N ILE A 339 22.49 -39.98 3.48
CA ILE A 339 23.81 -39.87 4.07
C ILE A 339 24.10 -41.20 4.77
N GLN A 340 25.05 -41.97 4.23
CA GLN A 340 25.59 -43.13 4.94
C GLN A 340 26.72 -42.62 5.83
N ASN A 341 26.51 -42.64 7.15
CA ASN A 341 27.61 -42.44 8.09
C ASN A 341 28.53 -43.65 8.00
N PRO A 342 29.84 -43.48 7.73
CA PRO A 342 30.79 -44.55 7.98
C PRO A 342 30.80 -44.80 9.49
N LEU A 343 30.61 -46.06 9.88
CA LEU A 343 30.83 -46.54 11.25
C LEU A 343 32.27 -46.30 11.69
#